data_AF-A0A2M6XDG7-F1
#
_entry.id   AF-A0A2M6XDG7-F1
#
_cell.length_a   1.000
_cell.length_b   1.000
_cell.length_c   1.000
_cell.angle_alpha   90.00
_cell.angle_beta   90.00
_cell.angle_gamma   90.00
#
_symmetry.space_group_name_H-M   'P 1'
#
loop_
_entity.id
_entity.type
_entity.pdbx_description
1 polymer ?
#
loop_
_entity_poly.entity_id
_entity_poly.type
_entity_poly.pdbx_seq_one_letter_code
_entity_poly.pdbx_strand_id
1 'polypeptide(L)'
;MSEDKVKQLVWDYQISPSDFLEILKGKKAEGWLNQDWAISRVLEHLNYYDAISLVPLKTLAKRWISVKSKIFSDSIRKGYEFVLQKHSLPPTR
;
A
#
# COMPACT_ATOMS: atom_id res chain seq x y z
N MET A 1 -1.93 -14.57 -5.02
CA MET A 1 -3.06 -13.63 -4.87
C MET A 1 -4.06 -13.92 -5.95
N SER A 2 -5.34 -14.05 -5.62
CA SER A 2 -6.38 -14.16 -6.65
C SER A 2 -6.51 -12.84 -7.37
N GLU A 3 -6.51 -12.89 -8.70
CA GLU A 3 -6.68 -11.73 -9.60
C GLU A 3 -7.90 -10.88 -9.23
N ASP A 4 -8.92 -11.53 -8.67
CA ASP A 4 -10.14 -10.93 -8.12
C ASP A 4 -9.89 -9.84 -7.07
N LYS A 5 -8.90 -10.02 -6.17
CA LYS A 5 -8.59 -9.01 -5.15
C LYS A 5 -8.01 -7.74 -5.78
N VAL A 6 -7.15 -7.89 -6.78
CA VAL A 6 -6.57 -6.75 -7.49
C VAL A 6 -7.64 -6.04 -8.31
N LYS A 7 -8.55 -6.79 -8.94
CA LYS A 7 -9.71 -6.23 -9.63
C LYS A 7 -10.60 -5.41 -8.70
N GLN A 8 -10.83 -5.89 -7.48
CA GLN A 8 -11.54 -5.13 -6.44
C GLN A 8 -10.77 -3.87 -5.98
N LEU A 9 -9.44 -3.82 -6.08
CA LEU A 9 -8.67 -2.61 -5.74
C LEU A 9 -8.74 -1.51 -6.79
N VAL A 10 -9.25 -1.80 -7.98
CA VAL A 10 -9.23 -0.87 -9.11
C VAL A 10 -10.57 -0.80 -9.84
N TRP A 11 -11.64 -1.31 -9.21
CA TRP A 11 -12.96 -1.42 -9.82
C TRP A 11 -13.52 -0.07 -10.31
N ASP A 12 -13.14 1.02 -9.65
CA ASP A 12 -13.53 2.40 -9.95
C ASP A 12 -12.57 3.13 -10.90
N TYR A 13 -11.52 2.46 -11.37
CA TYR A 13 -10.51 3.04 -12.26
C TYR A 13 -10.49 2.33 -13.61
N GLN A 14 -10.23 3.08 -14.67
CA GLN A 14 -9.97 2.53 -16.01
C GLN A 14 -8.53 2.01 -16.12
N ILE A 15 -8.14 1.08 -15.25
CA ILE A 15 -6.82 0.44 -15.26
C ILE A 15 -6.95 -1.08 -15.18
N SER A 16 -6.04 -1.79 -15.85
CA SER A 16 -6.00 -3.24 -15.74
C SER A 16 -5.37 -3.68 -14.41
N PRO A 17 -5.74 -4.86 -13.87
CA PRO A 17 -5.05 -5.43 -12.71
C PRO A 17 -3.54 -5.57 -12.90
N SER A 18 -3.09 -5.90 -14.12
CA SER A 18 -1.68 -5.94 -14.50
C SER A 18 -1.01 -4.57 -14.40
N ASP A 19 -1.64 -3.52 -14.90
CA ASP A 19 -1.11 -2.15 -14.80
C ASP A 19 -1.00 -1.72 -13.35
N PHE A 20 -2.01 -2.02 -12.53
CA PHE A 20 -1.96 -1.73 -11.11
C PHE A 20 -0.76 -2.38 -10.42
N LEU A 21 -0.47 -3.65 -10.73
CA LEU A 21 0.69 -4.34 -10.18
C LEU A 21 2.02 -3.72 -10.63
N GLU A 22 2.10 -3.23 -11.86
CA GLU A 22 3.31 -2.53 -12.34
C GLU A 22 3.45 -1.14 -11.69
N ILE A 23 2.34 -0.43 -11.44
CA ILE A 23 2.33 0.82 -10.64
C ILE A 23 2.75 0.54 -9.19
N LEU A 24 2.22 -0.52 -8.58
CA LEU A 24 2.54 -0.93 -7.21
C LEU A 24 4.03 -1.29 -7.04
N LYS A 25 4.65 -1.86 -8.09
CA LYS A 25 6.09 -2.13 -8.14
C LYS A 25 6.93 -0.87 -8.43
N GLY A 26 6.29 0.25 -8.77
CA GLY A 26 6.96 1.50 -9.15
C GLY A 26 7.58 1.48 -10.55
N LYS A 27 7.16 0.54 -11.40
CA LYS A 27 7.65 0.42 -12.79
C LYS A 27 6.85 1.25 -13.78
N LYS A 28 5.60 1.59 -13.43
CA LYS A 28 4.70 2.44 -14.20
C LYS A 28 4.19 3.57 -13.30
N ALA A 29 3.93 4.72 -13.89
CA ALA A 29 3.16 5.79 -13.24
C ALA A 29 2.40 6.54 -14.34
N GLU A 30 1.16 6.93 -14.04
CA GLU A 30 0.32 7.67 -14.97
C GLU A 30 -0.34 8.84 -14.25
N GLY A 31 0.21 10.05 -14.47
CA GLY A 31 -0.20 11.24 -13.73
C GLY A 31 -0.06 11.05 -12.22
N TRP A 32 -1.19 11.06 -11.52
CA TRP A 32 -1.27 10.90 -10.07
C TRP A 32 -1.33 9.43 -9.61
N LEU A 33 -1.55 8.49 -10.54
CA LEU A 33 -1.55 7.05 -10.30
C LEU A 33 -0.11 6.55 -10.25
N ASN A 34 0.53 6.81 -9.12
CA ASN A 34 1.91 6.42 -8.83
C ASN A 34 1.96 5.35 -7.74
N GLN A 35 3.18 4.88 -7.44
CA GLN A 35 3.37 3.83 -6.44
C GLN A 35 2.78 4.18 -5.07
N ASP A 36 2.81 5.45 -4.65
CA ASP A 36 2.29 5.86 -3.34
C ASP A 36 0.76 5.75 -3.29
N TRP A 37 0.09 6.10 -4.38
CA TRP A 37 -1.34 5.88 -4.54
C TRP A 37 -1.71 4.39 -4.56
N ALA A 38 -0.94 3.57 -5.29
CA ALA A 38 -1.19 2.14 -5.33
C ALA A 38 -1.00 1.49 -3.96
N ILE A 39 0.03 1.89 -3.22
CA ILE A 39 0.24 1.45 -1.83
C ILE A 39 -0.94 1.89 -0.96
N SER A 40 -1.36 3.16 -0.99
CA SER A 40 -2.48 3.61 -0.14
C SER A 40 -3.76 2.80 -0.39
N ARG A 41 -4.06 2.46 -1.66
CA ARG A 41 -5.18 1.58 -2.01
C ARG A 41 -5.07 0.19 -1.40
N VAL A 42 -3.89 -0.43 -1.48
CA VAL A 42 -3.66 -1.73 -0.83
C VAL A 42 -3.94 -1.66 0.67
N LEU A 43 -3.45 -0.62 1.36
CA LEU A 43 -3.56 -0.50 2.81
C LEU A 43 -5.00 -0.24 3.28
N GLU A 44 -5.81 0.47 2.49
CA GLU A 44 -7.18 0.82 2.88
C GLU A 44 -8.20 -0.28 2.59
N HIS A 45 -7.96 -1.09 1.57
CA HIS A 45 -8.96 -2.04 1.07
C HIS A 45 -8.63 -3.50 1.36
N LEU A 46 -7.41 -3.81 1.80
CA LEU A 46 -7.03 -5.17 2.19
C LEU A 46 -6.79 -5.27 3.69
N ASN A 47 -6.95 -6.48 4.22
CA ASN A 47 -6.48 -6.79 5.57
C ASN A 47 -4.94 -6.72 5.63
N TYR A 48 -4.42 -6.62 6.85
CA TYR A 48 -3.00 -6.47 7.11
C TYR A 48 -2.13 -7.53 6.42
N TYR A 49 -2.48 -8.81 6.51
CA TYR A 49 -1.67 -9.90 5.97
C TYR A 49 -1.59 -9.89 4.45
N ASP A 50 -2.71 -9.61 3.78
CA ASP A 50 -2.72 -9.43 2.33
C ASP A 50 -1.91 -8.19 1.93
N ALA A 51 -2.09 -7.08 2.66
CA ALA A 51 -1.40 -5.82 2.38
C ALA A 51 0.13 -5.94 2.49
N ILE A 52 0.65 -6.51 3.57
CA ILE A 52 2.10 -6.70 3.78
C ILE A 52 2.72 -7.75 2.85
N SER A 53 1.91 -8.69 2.33
CA SER A 53 2.36 -9.62 1.30
C SER A 53 2.62 -8.93 -0.05
N LEU A 54 1.84 -7.87 -0.35
CA LEU A 54 1.95 -7.09 -1.58
C LEU A 54 2.95 -5.93 -1.45
N VAL A 55 2.95 -5.27 -0.30
CA VAL A 55 3.81 -4.14 0.00
C VAL A 55 4.68 -4.52 1.19
N PRO A 56 5.89 -5.05 0.94
CA PRO A 56 6.81 -5.41 2.01
C PRO A 56 7.05 -4.23 2.94
N LEU A 57 7.14 -4.48 4.25
CA LEU A 57 7.31 -3.44 5.27
C LEU A 57 8.51 -2.52 4.99
N LYS A 58 9.60 -3.05 4.41
CA LYS A 58 10.76 -2.25 3.99
C LYS A 58 10.42 -1.21 2.92
N THR A 59 9.58 -1.58 1.94
CA THR A 59 9.09 -0.67 0.90
C THR A 59 8.13 0.34 1.50
N LEU A 60 7.22 -0.12 2.36
CA LEU A 60 6.26 0.76 3.04
C LEU A 60 6.97 1.80 3.90
N ALA A 61 7.96 1.40 4.72
CA ALA A 61 8.73 2.30 5.58
C ALA A 61 9.41 3.43 4.77
N LYS A 62 10.03 3.09 3.64
CA LYS A 62 10.70 4.07 2.76
C LYS A 62 9.74 5.10 2.18
N ARG A 63 8.49 4.71 1.93
CA ARG A 63 7.47 5.55 1.26
C ARG A 63 6.41 6.09 2.23
N TRP A 64 6.53 5.81 3.52
CA TRP A 64 5.48 6.07 4.49
C TRP A 64 5.06 7.54 4.55
N ILE A 65 6.03 8.46 4.48
CA ILE A 65 5.78 9.91 4.56
C ILE A 65 4.81 10.38 3.46
N SER A 66 4.94 9.86 2.23
CA SER A 66 4.07 10.23 1.11
C SER A 66 2.80 9.39 1.03
N VAL A 67 2.84 8.14 1.49
CA VAL A 67 1.67 7.24 1.52
C VAL A 67 0.67 7.68 2.58
N LYS A 68 1.12 8.05 3.79
CA LYS A 68 0.22 8.33 4.92
C LYS A 68 -0.73 9.51 4.68
N SER A 69 -0.34 10.47 3.85
CA SER A 69 -1.19 11.62 3.47
C SER A 69 -2.26 11.25 2.44
N LYS A 70 -2.13 10.10 1.77
CA LYS A 70 -3.09 9.58 0.78
C LYS A 70 -4.11 8.61 1.39
N ILE A 71 -3.84 8.07 2.58
CA ILE A 71 -4.79 7.23 3.31
C ILE A 71 -5.90 8.11 3.87
N PHE A 72 -7.15 7.80 3.55
CA PHE A 72 -8.32 8.50 4.06
C PHE A 72 -8.64 8.09 5.51
N SER A 73 -8.62 6.79 5.81
CA SER A 73 -8.95 6.27 7.14
C SER A 73 -7.85 6.54 8.18
N ASP A 74 -8.16 7.34 9.19
CA ASP A 74 -7.22 7.66 10.27
C ASP A 74 -6.84 6.44 11.12
N SER A 75 -7.77 5.49 11.31
CA SER A 75 -7.51 4.24 12.04
C SER A 75 -6.49 3.37 11.30
N ILE A 76 -6.64 3.22 9.98
CA ILE A 76 -5.68 2.50 9.14
C ILE A 76 -4.32 3.20 9.18
N ARG A 77 -4.30 4.54 9.03
CA ARG A 77 -3.07 5.33 9.08
C ARG A 77 -2.31 5.10 10.39
N LYS A 78 -2.99 5.24 11.54
CA LYS A 78 -2.41 5.01 12.87
C LYS A 78 -1.95 3.57 13.08
N GLY A 79 -2.73 2.59 12.60
CA GLY A 79 -2.38 1.18 12.69
C GLY A 79 -1.06 0.86 11.98
N TYR A 80 -0.89 1.31 10.74
CA TYR A 80 0.36 1.12 10.02
C TYR A 80 1.52 1.96 10.59
N GLU A 81 1.25 3.17 11.08
CA GLU A 81 2.27 3.98 11.76
C GLU A 81 2.83 3.25 12.99
N PHE A 82 1.96 2.66 13.81
CA PHE A 82 2.35 1.84 14.97
C PHE A 82 3.20 0.63 14.56
N VAL A 83 2.79 -0.10 13.51
CA VAL A 83 3.54 -1.25 13.00
C VAL A 83 4.94 -0.82 12.54
N LEU A 84 5.04 0.26 11.77
CA LEU A 84 6.33 0.75 11.27
C LEU A 84 7.24 1.24 12.39
N GLN A 85 6.71 1.92 13.40
CA GLN A 85 7.47 2.30 14.59
C GLN A 85 8.01 1.07 15.31
N LYS A 86 7.16 0.06 15.56
CA LYS A 86 7.56 -1.19 16.23
C LYS A 86 8.66 -1.94 15.45
N HIS A 87 8.59 -1.97 14.13
CA HIS A 87 9.61 -2.60 13.28
C HIS A 87 10.90 -1.78 13.13
N SER A 88 10.86 -0.48 13.43
CA SER A 88 12.03 0.41 13.39
C SER A 88 12.77 0.49 14.73
N LEU A 89 12.14 0.06 15.82
CA LEU A 89 12.75 -0.01 17.13
C LEU A 89 13.63 -1.27 17.24
N PRO A 90 14.86 -1.18 17.78
CA PRO A 90 15.58 -2.38 18.18
C PRO A 90 14.74 -3.12 19.21
N PRO A 91 14.69 -4.46 19.19
CA PRO A 91 13.95 -5.21 20.21
C PRO A 91 14.56 -4.87 21.57
N THR A 92 13.82 -4.14 22.41
CA THR A 92 14.17 -3.97 23.81
C THR A 92 14.14 -5.35 24.44
N ARG A 93 15.34 -5.89 24.70
CA ARG A 93 15.55 -7.16 25.37
C ARG A 93 15.58 -6.96 26.87
#